data_AF-A0A9D7WY77-F1
#
_entry.id   AF-A0A9D7WY77-F1
#
_cell.length_a   1.000
_cell.length_b   1.000
_cell.length_c   1.000
_cell.angle_alpha   90.00
_cell.angle_beta   90.00
_cell.angle_gamma   90.00
#
_symmetry.space_group_name_H-M   'P 1'
#
loop_
_entity.id
_entity.type
_entity.pdbx_description
1 polymer ?
#
loop_
_entity_poly.entity_id
_entity_poly.type
_entity_poly.pdbx_seq_one_letter_code
_entity_poly.pdbx_strand_id
1 'polypeptide(L)'
;MNQLDGITHDGLQTAMGIKESYRAHEPICLPGEDARILMPENLLNHHIDLMTLEDPLVLSMMATRDPEPPMALAAATRLSPLGNKSKLLNGVFRVVGETTKHSLITKCVSMITESAFCPDAIAKVRLHANKFIISTRKEYTLALRQNLQSLLDGTIAPRYFVNEFFELTEAGNMRSDIRKKLVLSLLLSENIRPSIKFLFLENFERLPNAVKGSIVGEVMKAPPSRHMDILKEELRWTVSSASEGKANVHAISPIKPDEKPSKPKMAMAEKPMTVPYKPVKAKPRPWQPGERQVLPGSKEIPWH
;
A
#
# COMPACT_ATOMS: atom_id res chain seq x y z
N MET A 1 -10.84 -18.95 -28.58
CA MET A 1 -10.32 -17.98 -27.58
C MET A 1 -11.36 -16.88 -27.46
N ASN A 2 -12.11 -16.85 -26.36
CA ASN A 2 -13.24 -15.93 -26.17
C ASN A 2 -12.72 -14.54 -25.77
N GLN A 3 -12.27 -13.75 -26.74
CA GLN A 3 -11.93 -12.34 -26.55
C GLN A 3 -13.20 -11.51 -26.76
N LEU A 4 -13.81 -11.05 -25.66
CA LEU A 4 -14.82 -9.99 -25.71
C LEU A 4 -14.07 -8.65 -25.74
N ASP A 5 -13.88 -8.07 -26.93
CA ASP A 5 -13.51 -6.65 -27.12
C ASP A 5 -12.38 -6.12 -26.21
N GLY A 6 -11.32 -6.92 -26.02
CA GLY A 6 -10.14 -6.53 -25.26
C GLY A 6 -10.16 -6.87 -23.76
N ILE A 7 -11.20 -7.52 -23.24
CA ILE A 7 -11.25 -8.07 -21.87
C ILE A 7 -10.90 -9.56 -21.92
N THR A 8 -9.92 -9.96 -21.13
CA THR A 8 -9.43 -11.34 -21.06
C THR A 8 -9.84 -12.04 -19.76
N HIS A 9 -9.99 -13.37 -19.80
CA HIS A 9 -10.25 -14.17 -18.60
C HIS A 9 -9.10 -14.04 -17.58
N ASP A 10 -7.86 -14.04 -18.06
CA ASP A 10 -6.66 -13.88 -17.24
C ASP A 10 -6.58 -12.47 -16.61
N GLY A 11 -7.04 -11.45 -17.34
CA GLY A 11 -7.21 -10.09 -16.83
C GLY A 11 -8.25 -10.01 -15.71
N LEU A 12 -9.36 -10.75 -15.82
CA LEU A 12 -10.37 -10.82 -14.76
C LEU A 12 -9.83 -11.48 -13.49
N GLN A 13 -9.10 -12.59 -13.61
CA GLN A 13 -8.44 -13.24 -12.48
C GLN A 13 -7.42 -12.31 -11.83
N THR A 14 -6.63 -11.60 -12.64
CA THR A 14 -5.63 -10.63 -12.16
C THR A 14 -6.29 -9.45 -11.45
N ALA A 15 -7.39 -8.91 -11.96
CA ALA A 15 -8.14 -7.83 -11.32
C ALA A 15 -8.73 -8.24 -9.96
N MET A 16 -9.18 -9.50 -9.84
CA MET A 16 -9.61 -10.08 -8.56
C MET A 16 -8.45 -10.22 -7.57
N GLY A 17 -7.30 -10.72 -8.03
CA GLY A 17 -6.09 -10.81 -7.21
C GLY A 17 -5.65 -9.43 -6.68
N ILE A 18 -5.62 -8.41 -7.54
CA ILE A 18 -5.29 -7.03 -7.12
C ILE A 18 -6.25 -6.51 -6.06
N LYS A 19 -7.55 -6.77 -6.21
CA LYS A 19 -8.56 -6.39 -5.23
C LYS A 19 -8.31 -7.05 -3.87
N GLU A 20 -7.84 -8.30 -3.86
CA GLU A 20 -7.46 -9.01 -2.64
C GLU A 20 -6.17 -8.45 -2.04
N SER A 21 -5.14 -8.18 -2.85
CA SER A 21 -3.89 -7.53 -2.40
C SER A 21 -4.18 -6.16 -1.76
N TYR A 22 -5.05 -5.34 -2.34
CA TYR A 22 -5.46 -4.07 -1.74
C TYR A 22 -6.20 -4.25 -0.41
N ARG A 23 -6.96 -5.33 -0.22
CA ARG A 23 -7.58 -5.65 1.08
C ARG A 23 -6.56 -6.13 2.11
N ALA A 24 -5.54 -6.84 1.67
CA ALA A 24 -4.44 -7.34 2.48
C ALA A 24 -3.35 -6.28 2.74
N HIS A 25 -3.48 -5.07 2.16
CA HIS A 25 -2.44 -4.03 2.18
C HIS A 25 -1.10 -4.50 1.57
N GLU A 26 -1.16 -5.43 0.62
CA GLU A 26 0.00 -5.92 -0.09
C GLU A 26 0.29 -5.06 -1.33
N PRO A 27 1.57 -4.71 -1.57
CA PRO A 27 1.95 -3.97 -2.77
C PRO A 27 1.78 -4.84 -4.01
N ILE A 28 1.33 -4.24 -5.10
CA ILE A 28 1.34 -4.88 -6.42
C ILE A 28 2.77 -4.88 -6.93
N CYS A 29 3.26 -6.03 -7.41
CA CYS A 29 4.59 -6.16 -8.00
C CYS A 29 4.54 -6.12 -9.54
N LEU A 30 5.70 -5.90 -10.16
CA LEU A 30 5.85 -5.99 -11.59
C LEU A 30 5.71 -7.46 -12.04
N PRO A 31 5.09 -7.73 -13.20
CA PRO A 31 4.99 -9.07 -13.75
C PRO A 31 6.39 -9.66 -13.96
N GLY A 32 6.61 -10.89 -13.48
CA GLY A 32 7.91 -11.58 -13.56
C GLY A 32 8.97 -11.11 -12.56
N GLU A 33 8.70 -10.06 -11.78
CA GLU A 33 9.59 -9.55 -10.73
C GLU A 33 8.85 -9.41 -9.40
N ASP A 34 8.61 -10.53 -8.71
CA ASP A 34 7.91 -10.56 -7.39
C ASP A 34 8.56 -9.68 -6.32
N ALA A 35 9.85 -9.36 -6.50
CA ALA A 35 10.61 -8.50 -5.59
C ALA A 35 10.45 -7.00 -5.87
N ARG A 36 9.93 -6.61 -7.04
CA ARG A 36 9.88 -5.21 -7.47
C ARG A 36 8.45 -4.69 -7.52
N ILE A 37 8.20 -3.68 -6.70
CA ILE A 37 6.89 -3.04 -6.59
C ILE A 37 6.57 -2.29 -7.89
N LEU A 38 5.32 -2.40 -8.34
CA LEU A 38 4.77 -1.62 -9.44
C LEU A 38 4.72 -0.13 -9.03
N MET A 39 5.29 0.71 -9.87
CA MET A 39 5.36 2.16 -9.64
C MET A 39 4.46 2.90 -10.65
N PRO A 40 3.95 4.09 -10.33
CA PRO A 40 3.13 4.89 -11.25
C PRO A 40 3.88 5.21 -12.55
N GLU A 41 5.19 5.38 -12.50
CA GLU A 41 6.03 5.60 -13.67
C GLU A 41 6.02 4.42 -14.65
N ASN A 42 5.91 3.20 -14.12
CA ASN A 42 5.85 2.00 -14.95
C ASN A 42 4.57 2.01 -15.78
N LEU A 43 3.45 2.44 -15.18
CA LEU A 43 2.17 2.60 -15.86
C LEU A 43 2.19 3.75 -16.89
N LEU A 44 2.90 4.85 -16.61
CA LEU A 44 3.02 5.96 -17.56
C LEU A 44 4.00 5.66 -18.72
N ASN A 45 4.92 4.72 -18.54
CA ASN A 45 5.85 4.32 -19.58
C ASN A 45 5.26 3.24 -20.50
N HIS A 46 4.85 3.64 -21.69
CA HIS A 46 4.26 2.73 -22.69
C HIS A 46 5.27 1.75 -23.33
N HIS A 47 6.57 1.91 -23.07
CA HIS A 47 7.59 0.99 -23.59
C HIS A 47 7.80 -0.25 -22.71
N ILE A 48 7.21 -0.27 -21.51
CA ILE A 48 7.26 -1.42 -20.61
C ILE A 48 6.02 -2.26 -20.88
N ASP A 49 6.22 -3.52 -21.24
CA ASP A 49 5.15 -4.52 -21.30
C ASP A 49 4.77 -4.94 -19.87
N LEU A 50 3.52 -4.69 -19.50
CA LEU A 50 2.98 -5.06 -18.19
C LEU A 50 2.11 -6.32 -18.25
N MET A 51 2.15 -7.07 -19.35
CA MET A 51 1.43 -8.34 -19.54
C MET A 51 -0.06 -8.22 -19.18
N THR A 52 -0.55 -9.07 -18.28
CA THR A 52 -1.96 -9.07 -17.85
C THR A 52 -2.39 -7.80 -17.10
N LEU A 53 -1.46 -6.99 -16.60
CA LEU A 53 -1.77 -5.71 -15.96
C LEU A 53 -2.22 -4.63 -16.96
N GLU A 54 -2.02 -4.84 -18.26
CA GLU A 54 -2.52 -3.94 -19.31
C GLU A 54 -4.00 -4.17 -19.64
N ASP A 55 -4.61 -5.22 -19.11
CA ASP A 55 -6.01 -5.51 -19.36
C ASP A 55 -6.88 -4.33 -18.88
N PRO A 56 -7.86 -3.89 -19.69
CA PRO A 56 -8.73 -2.77 -19.33
C PRO A 56 -9.42 -2.91 -17.98
N LEU A 57 -9.81 -4.13 -17.58
CA LEU A 57 -10.42 -4.36 -16.27
C LEU A 57 -9.43 -4.20 -15.12
N VAL A 58 -8.18 -4.64 -15.33
CA VAL A 58 -7.12 -4.50 -14.33
C VAL A 58 -6.79 -3.03 -14.12
N LEU A 59 -6.57 -2.28 -15.20
CA LEU A 59 -6.31 -0.84 -15.13
C LEU A 59 -7.48 -0.07 -14.52
N SER A 60 -8.71 -0.49 -14.80
CA SER A 60 -9.92 0.10 -14.20
C SER A 60 -10.01 -0.18 -12.69
N MET A 61 -9.66 -1.39 -12.26
CA MET A 61 -9.61 -1.74 -10.83
C MET A 61 -8.58 -0.88 -10.09
N MET A 62 -7.38 -0.73 -10.65
CA MET A 62 -6.35 0.15 -10.09
C MET A 62 -6.81 1.62 -10.05
N ALA A 63 -7.34 2.14 -11.16
CA ALA A 63 -7.80 3.53 -11.24
C ALA A 63 -8.93 3.89 -10.27
N THR A 64 -9.76 2.91 -9.90
CA THR A 64 -10.92 3.13 -9.02
C THR A 64 -10.62 2.87 -7.54
N ARG A 65 -9.84 1.82 -7.24
CA ARG A 65 -9.70 1.31 -5.87
C ARG A 65 -8.34 1.55 -5.24
N ASP A 66 -7.31 1.87 -6.02
CA ASP A 66 -5.96 2.00 -5.48
C ASP A 66 -5.92 3.01 -4.32
N PRO A 67 -5.29 2.67 -3.17
CA PRO A 67 -5.12 3.57 -2.03
C PRO A 67 -4.58 4.94 -2.45
N GLU A 68 -3.65 4.95 -3.40
CA GLU A 68 -2.80 6.08 -3.74
C GLU A 68 -3.26 6.85 -4.98
N PRO A 69 -3.53 8.16 -4.86
CA PRO A 69 -3.91 9.00 -6.00
C PRO A 69 -2.91 8.95 -7.18
N PRO A 70 -1.58 8.98 -6.98
CA PRO A 70 -0.61 8.91 -8.08
C PRO A 70 -0.70 7.62 -8.90
N MET A 71 -0.90 6.48 -8.24
CA MET A 71 -1.01 5.18 -8.91
C MET A 71 -2.32 5.08 -9.69
N ALA A 72 -3.43 5.43 -9.06
CA ALA A 72 -4.74 5.44 -9.69
C ALA A 72 -4.78 6.37 -10.92
N LEU A 73 -4.15 7.54 -10.84
CA LEU A 73 -4.03 8.49 -11.95
C LEU A 73 -3.20 7.93 -13.10
N ALA A 74 -2.10 7.25 -12.80
CA ALA A 74 -1.27 6.60 -13.81
C ALA A 74 -2.02 5.45 -14.51
N ALA A 75 -2.77 4.64 -13.76
CA ALA A 75 -3.62 3.58 -14.31
C ALA A 75 -4.72 4.14 -15.23
N ALA A 76 -5.41 5.21 -14.80
CA ALA A 76 -6.42 5.89 -15.62
C ALA A 76 -5.80 6.46 -16.91
N THR A 77 -4.60 7.03 -16.82
CA THR A 77 -3.88 7.55 -17.99
C THR A 77 -3.51 6.43 -18.96
N ARG A 78 -3.04 5.26 -18.47
CA ARG A 78 -2.71 4.11 -19.31
C ARG A 78 -3.95 3.49 -19.95
N LEU A 79 -5.10 3.52 -19.26
CA LEU A 79 -6.38 3.05 -19.77
C LEU A 79 -6.94 3.95 -20.88
N SER A 80 -6.66 5.26 -20.83
CA SER A 80 -7.29 6.25 -21.71
C SER A 80 -7.22 5.96 -23.21
N PRO A 81 -6.10 5.50 -23.81
CA PRO A 81 -6.07 5.21 -25.25
C PRO A 81 -6.92 3.98 -25.63
N LEU A 82 -7.19 3.08 -24.67
CA LEU A 82 -8.01 1.89 -24.89
C LEU A 82 -9.50 2.23 -24.96
N GLY A 83 -9.92 3.33 -24.33
CA GLY A 83 -11.32 3.78 -24.35
C GLY A 83 -11.85 4.14 -25.75
N ASN A 84 -10.97 4.48 -26.70
CA ASN A 84 -11.36 4.76 -28.09
C ASN A 84 -11.55 3.49 -28.95
N LYS A 85 -11.12 2.31 -28.46
CA LYS A 85 -11.10 1.07 -29.29
C LYS A 85 -12.48 0.40 -29.41
N SER A 86 -13.30 0.47 -28.37
CA SER A 86 -14.64 -0.14 -28.35
C SER A 86 -15.60 0.69 -27.50
N LYS A 87 -16.90 0.64 -27.83
CA LYS A 87 -17.97 1.24 -27.02
C LYS A 87 -18.01 0.66 -25.60
N LEU A 88 -17.66 -0.62 -25.44
CA LEU A 88 -17.56 -1.26 -24.13
C LEU A 88 -16.46 -0.61 -23.29
N LEU A 89 -15.26 -0.44 -23.86
CA LEU A 89 -14.11 0.14 -23.18
C LEU A 89 -14.32 1.63 -22.86
N ASN A 90 -15.02 2.36 -23.74
CA ASN A 90 -15.48 3.72 -23.45
C ASN A 90 -16.40 3.75 -22.22
N GLY A 91 -17.39 2.84 -22.17
CA GLY A 91 -18.28 2.67 -21.03
C GLY A 91 -17.51 2.35 -19.74
N VAL A 92 -16.57 1.42 -19.80
CA VAL A 92 -15.68 1.07 -18.66
C VAL A 92 -14.91 2.31 -18.19
N PHE A 93 -14.32 3.08 -19.10
CA PHE A 93 -13.57 4.29 -18.76
C PHE A 93 -14.46 5.36 -18.09
N ARG A 94 -15.70 5.52 -18.53
CA ARG A 94 -16.68 6.42 -17.88
C ARG A 94 -17.03 5.95 -16.47
N VAL A 95 -17.27 4.66 -16.30
CA VAL A 95 -17.54 4.06 -14.98
C VAL A 95 -16.36 4.28 -14.03
N VAL A 96 -15.12 4.25 -14.51
CA VAL A 96 -13.94 4.60 -13.69
C VAL A 96 -14.05 6.03 -13.15
N GLY A 97 -14.44 7.01 -13.98
CA GLY A 97 -14.63 8.40 -13.55
C GLY A 97 -15.73 8.59 -12.51
N GLU A 98 -16.81 7.81 -12.61
CA GLU A 98 -17.97 7.85 -11.70
C GLU A 98 -17.72 7.11 -10.37
N THR A 99 -16.90 6.06 -10.40
CA THR A 99 -16.70 5.16 -9.24
C THR A 99 -15.39 5.38 -8.49
N THR A 100 -14.44 6.12 -9.07
CA THR A 100 -13.18 6.45 -8.42
C THR A 100 -13.42 7.33 -7.19
N LYS A 101 -12.61 7.10 -6.14
CA LYS A 101 -12.60 7.94 -4.94
C LYS A 101 -11.77 9.22 -5.10
N HIS A 102 -11.01 9.35 -6.19
CA HIS A 102 -10.04 10.42 -6.39
C HIS A 102 -10.60 11.50 -7.32
N SER A 103 -10.83 12.70 -6.79
CA SER A 103 -11.44 13.82 -7.54
C SER A 103 -10.62 14.25 -8.77
N LEU A 104 -9.29 14.12 -8.74
CA LEU A 104 -8.42 14.40 -9.87
C LEU A 104 -8.71 13.47 -11.05
N ILE A 105 -8.98 12.19 -10.78
CA ILE A 105 -9.24 11.18 -11.82
C ILE A 105 -10.58 11.47 -12.48
N THR A 106 -11.62 11.81 -11.72
CA THR A 106 -12.91 12.23 -12.27
C THR A 106 -12.74 13.39 -13.27
N LYS A 107 -11.95 14.41 -12.93
CA LYS A 107 -11.67 15.54 -13.83
C LYS A 107 -10.90 15.11 -15.08
N CYS A 108 -9.88 14.27 -14.94
CA CYS A 108 -9.12 13.76 -16.09
C CYS A 108 -9.97 12.90 -17.02
N VAL A 109 -10.82 12.02 -16.47
CA VAL A 109 -11.76 11.20 -17.25
C VAL A 109 -12.74 12.09 -18.00
N SER A 110 -13.36 13.07 -17.33
CA SER A 110 -14.26 14.04 -17.97
C SER A 110 -13.59 14.71 -19.17
N MET A 111 -12.40 15.29 -18.97
CA MET A 111 -11.65 15.97 -20.02
C MET A 111 -11.35 15.06 -21.23
N ILE A 112 -10.97 13.81 -21.00
CA ILE A 112 -10.66 12.85 -22.07
C ILE A 112 -11.94 12.42 -22.79
N THR A 113 -13.02 12.17 -22.06
CA THR A 113 -14.30 11.76 -22.64
C THR A 113 -14.97 12.88 -23.44
N GLU A 114 -14.94 14.11 -22.95
CA GLU A 114 -15.43 15.32 -23.64
C GLU A 114 -14.61 15.61 -24.90
N SER A 115 -13.31 15.35 -24.86
CA SER A 115 -12.41 15.49 -26.02
C SER A 115 -12.43 14.29 -26.97
N ALA A 116 -13.41 13.38 -26.83
CA ALA A 116 -13.55 12.16 -27.64
C ALA A 116 -12.25 11.35 -27.77
N PHE A 117 -11.48 11.22 -26.69
CA PHE A 117 -10.20 10.50 -26.66
C PHE A 117 -9.13 11.04 -27.61
N CYS A 118 -9.16 12.35 -27.90
CA CYS A 118 -8.13 13.01 -28.70
C CYS A 118 -6.72 12.74 -28.12
N PRO A 119 -5.75 12.31 -28.95
CA PRO A 119 -4.37 12.03 -28.50
C PRO A 119 -3.71 13.21 -27.76
N ASP A 120 -4.02 14.45 -28.16
CA ASP A 120 -3.46 15.65 -27.52
C ASP A 120 -4.01 15.85 -26.10
N ALA A 121 -5.29 15.55 -25.88
CA ALA A 121 -5.91 15.61 -24.55
C ALA A 121 -5.29 14.54 -23.63
N ILE A 122 -5.11 13.32 -24.15
CA ILE A 122 -4.43 12.22 -23.44
C ILE A 122 -2.98 12.60 -23.11
N ALA A 123 -2.24 13.18 -24.06
CA ALA A 123 -0.87 13.64 -23.84
C ALA A 123 -0.79 14.72 -22.76
N LYS A 124 -1.74 15.67 -22.74
CA LYS A 124 -1.83 16.69 -21.68
C LYS A 124 -2.11 16.07 -20.30
N VAL A 125 -3.05 15.13 -20.20
CA VAL A 125 -3.33 14.42 -18.95
C VAL A 125 -2.11 13.62 -18.48
N ARG A 126 -1.40 12.95 -19.39
CA ARG A 126 -0.17 12.23 -19.07
C ARG A 126 0.94 13.15 -18.55
N LEU A 127 1.12 14.32 -19.17
CA LEU A 127 2.07 15.33 -18.69
C LEU A 127 1.69 15.83 -17.31
N HIS A 128 0.40 16.06 -17.06
CA HIS A 128 -0.10 16.48 -15.75
C HIS A 128 0.12 15.39 -14.69
N ALA A 129 -0.18 14.12 -15.01
CA ALA A 129 0.06 12.98 -14.14
C ALA A 129 1.53 12.86 -13.75
N ASN A 130 2.45 12.96 -14.72
CA ASN A 130 3.90 12.96 -14.45
C ASN A 130 4.31 14.09 -13.50
N LYS A 131 3.86 15.32 -13.75
CA LYS A 131 4.15 16.46 -12.87
C LYS A 131 3.59 16.25 -11.47
N PHE A 132 2.37 15.73 -11.36
CA PHE A 132 1.71 15.44 -10.09
C PHE A 132 2.46 14.39 -9.28
N ILE A 133 2.87 13.28 -9.90
CA ILE A 133 3.68 12.23 -9.25
C ILE A 133 5.02 12.80 -8.74
N ILE A 134 5.69 13.64 -9.54
CA ILE A 134 6.96 14.26 -9.14
C ILE A 134 6.74 15.25 -7.98
N SER A 135 5.70 16.08 -8.03
CA SER A 135 5.41 17.08 -6.98
C SER A 135 5.09 16.40 -5.66
N THR A 136 4.13 15.47 -5.68
CA THR A 136 3.72 14.74 -4.47
C THR A 136 4.88 14.01 -3.81
N ARG A 137 5.76 13.36 -4.58
CA ARG A 137 6.98 12.75 -4.01
C ARG A 137 7.93 13.75 -3.37
N LYS A 138 8.10 14.93 -3.96
CA LYS A 138 8.93 15.99 -3.36
C LYS A 138 8.32 16.44 -2.03
N GLU A 139 7.01 16.62 -1.98
CA GLU A 139 6.27 17.01 -0.77
C GLU A 139 6.42 15.94 0.32
N TYR A 140 6.19 14.67 0.01
CA TYR A 140 6.37 13.57 0.98
C TYR A 140 7.82 13.44 1.46
N THR A 141 8.80 13.60 0.56
CA THR A 141 10.22 13.56 0.93
C THR A 141 10.59 14.74 1.84
N LEU A 142 10.03 15.93 1.57
CA LEU A 142 10.23 17.10 2.40
C LEU A 142 9.61 16.91 3.79
N ALA A 143 8.37 16.43 3.86
CA ALA A 143 7.69 16.12 5.11
C ALA A 143 8.47 15.08 5.94
N LEU A 144 9.00 14.04 5.29
CA LEU A 144 9.81 13.03 5.98
C LEU A 144 11.10 13.63 6.59
N ARG A 145 11.77 14.52 5.86
CA ARG A 145 12.97 15.22 6.37
C ARG A 145 12.63 16.14 7.54
N GLN A 146 11.52 16.87 7.45
CA GLN A 146 11.05 17.73 8.53
C GLN A 146 10.69 16.92 9.78
N ASN A 147 10.03 15.78 9.61
CA ASN A 147 9.72 14.86 10.71
C ASN A 147 10.99 14.28 11.34
N LEU A 148 11.99 13.92 10.54
CA LEU A 148 13.27 13.43 11.06
C LEU A 148 14.00 14.53 11.85
N GLN A 149 14.04 15.76 11.33
CA GLN A 149 14.63 16.89 12.05
C GLN A 149 13.90 17.15 13.37
N SER A 150 12.57 17.15 13.33
CA SER A 150 11.71 17.32 14.51
C SER A 150 11.93 16.21 15.56
N LEU A 151 12.19 14.98 15.12
CA LEU A 151 12.54 13.88 16.01
C LEU A 151 13.90 14.12 16.69
N LEU A 152 14.90 14.56 15.93
CA LEU A 152 16.24 14.85 16.46
C LEU A 152 16.22 16.03 17.44
N ASP A 153 15.39 17.03 17.17
CA ASP A 153 15.17 18.20 18.03
C ASP A 153 14.28 17.88 19.24
N GLY A 154 13.69 16.67 19.29
CA GLY A 154 12.82 16.23 20.38
C GLY A 154 11.44 16.91 20.39
N THR A 155 11.03 17.55 19.30
CA THR A 155 9.75 18.26 19.19
C THR A 155 8.57 17.33 18.93
N ILE A 156 8.81 16.14 18.37
CA ILE A 156 7.80 15.10 18.15
C ILE A 156 8.14 13.82 18.90
N ALA A 157 7.10 13.09 19.33
CA ALA A 157 7.27 11.79 19.98
C ALA A 157 7.79 10.72 19.00
N PRO A 158 8.70 9.82 19.43
CA PRO A 158 9.21 8.75 18.60
C PRO A 158 8.14 7.87 17.95
N ARG A 159 7.08 7.51 18.68
CA ARG A 159 5.97 6.71 18.15
C ARG A 159 5.24 7.40 17.00
N TYR A 160 5.03 8.72 17.14
CA TYR A 160 4.43 9.53 16.10
C TYR A 160 5.31 9.55 14.86
N PHE A 161 6.62 9.77 15.03
CA PHE A 161 7.56 9.75 13.93
C PHE A 161 7.56 8.40 13.18
N VAL A 162 7.60 7.28 13.89
CA VAL A 162 7.62 5.95 13.24
C VAL A 162 6.33 5.73 12.44
N ASN A 163 5.18 6.06 13.00
CA ASN A 163 3.90 5.92 12.28
C ASN A 163 3.86 6.80 11.03
N GLU A 164 4.19 8.09 11.16
CA GLU A 164 4.24 9.03 10.03
C GLU A 164 5.29 8.62 8.99
N PHE A 165 6.43 8.05 9.41
CA PHE A 165 7.42 7.55 8.47
C PHE A 165 6.79 6.51 7.55
N PHE A 166 6.15 5.48 8.12
CA PHE A 166 5.54 4.44 7.31
C PHE A 166 4.41 5.00 6.45
N GLU A 167 3.51 5.80 7.01
CA GLU A 167 2.43 6.44 6.27
C GLU A 167 2.94 7.28 5.09
N LEU A 168 3.95 8.13 5.29
CA LEU A 168 4.52 8.96 4.22
C LEU A 168 5.27 8.13 3.18
N THR A 169 5.95 7.05 3.59
CA THR A 169 6.67 6.18 2.66
C THR A 169 5.75 5.33 1.79
N GLU A 170 4.61 4.91 2.36
CA GLU A 170 3.54 4.19 1.68
C GLU A 170 2.77 5.14 0.75
N ALA A 171 2.32 6.29 1.27
CA ALA A 171 1.54 7.30 0.53
C ALA A 171 2.33 7.96 -0.62
N GLY A 172 3.63 8.17 -0.41
CA GLY A 172 4.51 8.65 -1.48
C GLY A 172 4.82 7.62 -2.56
N ASN A 173 4.31 6.40 -2.38
CA ASN A 173 4.72 5.20 -3.11
C ASN A 173 6.23 5.26 -3.40
N MET A 174 7.02 5.40 -2.34
CA MET A 174 8.46 5.60 -2.49
C MET A 174 9.09 4.33 -3.08
N ARG A 175 10.11 4.51 -3.93
CA ARG A 175 10.82 3.38 -4.52
C ARG A 175 11.44 2.48 -3.44
N SER A 176 11.50 1.18 -3.68
CA SER A 176 11.99 0.18 -2.72
C SER A 176 13.45 0.40 -2.33
N ASP A 177 14.29 0.85 -3.26
CA ASP A 177 15.70 1.22 -3.02
C ASP A 177 15.82 2.43 -2.07
N ILE A 178 14.95 3.43 -2.23
CA ILE A 178 14.89 4.60 -1.34
C ILE A 178 14.40 4.19 0.04
N ARG A 179 13.30 3.42 0.14
CA ARG A 179 12.80 2.91 1.42
C ARG A 179 13.85 2.10 2.16
N LYS A 180 14.53 1.18 1.46
CA LYS A 180 15.66 0.41 2.01
C LYS A 180 16.74 1.34 2.58
N LYS A 181 17.21 2.32 1.79
CA LYS A 181 18.26 3.25 2.21
C LYS A 181 17.83 4.05 3.44
N LEU A 182 16.61 4.58 3.47
CA LEU A 182 16.10 5.36 4.60
C LEU A 182 16.04 4.53 5.89
N VAL A 183 15.50 3.31 5.81
CA VAL A 183 15.42 2.41 6.97
C VAL A 183 16.81 2.00 7.44
N LEU A 184 17.71 1.64 6.52
CA LEU A 184 19.10 1.31 6.88
C LEU A 184 19.83 2.48 7.51
N SER A 185 19.70 3.68 6.94
CA SER A 185 20.27 4.90 7.52
C SER A 185 19.76 5.13 8.95
N LEU A 186 18.49 4.83 9.24
CA LEU A 186 17.94 4.97 10.58
C LEU A 186 18.45 3.88 11.55
N LEU A 187 18.41 2.61 11.14
CA LEU A 187 18.81 1.49 11.99
C LEU A 187 20.33 1.48 12.27
N LEU A 188 21.14 1.89 11.29
CA LEU A 188 22.60 1.90 11.40
C LEU A 188 23.16 3.22 11.96
N SER A 189 22.36 4.29 12.04
CA SER A 189 22.85 5.58 12.56
C SER A 189 23.18 5.51 14.06
N GLU A 190 24.33 6.07 14.43
CA GLU A 190 24.74 6.23 15.84
C GLU A 190 23.96 7.34 16.57
N ASN A 191 23.42 8.31 15.81
CA ASN A 191 22.70 9.46 16.36
C ASN A 191 21.25 9.13 16.74
N ILE A 192 20.72 8.00 16.26
CA ILE A 192 19.35 7.57 16.56
C ILE A 192 19.36 6.68 17.79
N ARG A 193 18.56 7.06 18.80
CA ARG A 193 18.45 6.33 20.06
C ARG A 193 17.94 4.89 19.82
N PRO A 194 18.46 3.88 20.53
CA PRO A 194 18.05 2.48 20.36
C PRO A 194 16.54 2.24 20.47
N SER A 195 15.84 2.93 21.38
CA SER A 195 14.39 2.81 21.55
C SER A 195 13.59 3.14 20.27
N ILE A 196 14.06 4.10 19.48
CA ILE A 196 13.44 4.49 18.21
C ILE A 196 13.65 3.38 17.16
N LYS A 197 14.83 2.75 17.17
CA LYS A 197 15.14 1.61 16.30
C LYS A 197 14.22 0.43 16.62
N PHE A 198 14.00 0.13 17.90
CA PHE A 198 13.08 -0.94 18.31
C PHE A 198 11.62 -0.65 17.92
N LEU A 199 11.13 0.58 18.12
CA LEU A 199 9.80 0.98 17.64
C LEU A 199 9.64 0.78 16.12
N PHE A 200 10.72 0.97 15.37
CA PHE A 200 10.76 0.68 13.95
C PHE A 200 10.64 -0.82 13.64
N LEU A 201 11.35 -1.67 14.40
CA LEU A 201 11.32 -3.12 14.24
C LEU A 201 9.94 -3.70 14.59
N GLU A 202 9.24 -3.14 15.57
CA GLU A 202 7.85 -3.51 15.88
C GLU A 202 6.92 -3.33 14.66
N ASN A 203 7.25 -2.38 13.78
CA ASN A 203 6.49 -2.08 12.57
C ASN A 203 7.15 -2.69 11.31
N PHE A 204 8.16 -3.54 11.46
CA PHE A 204 8.91 -4.11 10.33
C PHE A 204 8.02 -4.89 9.38
N GLU A 205 6.93 -5.48 9.89
CA GLU A 205 5.96 -6.22 9.08
C GLU A 205 5.31 -5.40 7.97
N ARG A 206 5.19 -4.08 8.15
CA ARG A 206 4.64 -3.16 7.14
C ARG A 206 5.54 -3.02 5.91
N LEU A 207 6.81 -3.42 6.00
CA LEU A 207 7.71 -3.38 4.85
C LEU A 207 7.39 -4.51 3.85
N PRO A 208 7.48 -4.25 2.54
CA PRO A 208 7.42 -5.30 1.54
C PRO A 208 8.51 -6.37 1.77
N ASN A 209 8.18 -7.64 1.56
CA ASN A 209 9.10 -8.77 1.82
C ASN A 209 10.46 -8.62 1.10
N ALA A 210 10.45 -8.10 -0.12
CA ALA A 210 11.66 -7.81 -0.88
C ALA A 210 12.60 -6.79 -0.20
N VAL A 211 12.02 -5.80 0.48
CA VAL A 211 12.76 -4.77 1.22
C VAL A 211 13.23 -5.35 2.56
N LYS A 212 12.40 -6.13 3.26
CA LYS A 212 12.74 -6.79 4.52
C LYS A 212 14.01 -7.62 4.42
N GLY A 213 14.07 -8.57 3.47
CA GLY A 213 15.22 -9.46 3.31
C GLY A 213 16.51 -8.71 3.01
N SER A 214 16.42 -7.65 2.20
CA SER A 214 17.58 -6.81 1.88
C SER A 214 18.07 -5.98 3.08
N ILE A 215 17.16 -5.48 3.93
CA ILE A 215 17.52 -4.77 5.16
C ILE A 215 18.19 -5.73 6.14
N VAL A 216 17.58 -6.90 6.38
CA VAL A 216 18.15 -7.93 7.27
C VAL A 216 19.56 -8.29 6.82
N GLY A 217 19.76 -8.56 5.52
CA GLY A 217 21.09 -8.91 5.00
C GLY A 217 22.16 -7.85 5.24
N GLU A 218 21.81 -6.56 5.14
CA GLU A 218 22.77 -5.46 5.39
C GLU A 218 23.02 -5.21 6.88
N VAL A 219 21.99 -5.27 7.72
CA VAL A 219 22.14 -5.13 9.18
C VAL A 219 22.98 -6.25 9.77
N MET A 220 22.83 -7.48 9.27
CA MET A 220 23.61 -8.63 9.72
C MET A 220 25.11 -8.47 9.44
N LYS A 221 25.48 -7.73 8.38
CA LYS A 221 26.87 -7.40 8.02
C LYS A 221 27.44 -6.21 8.79
N ALA A 222 26.62 -5.46 9.52
CA ALA A 222 27.08 -4.28 10.25
C ALA A 222 28.09 -4.65 11.37
N PRO A 223 29.04 -3.76 11.70
CA PRO A 223 30.00 -4.00 12.78
C PRO A 223 29.31 -4.36 14.10
N PRO A 224 29.87 -5.30 14.88
CA PRO A 224 29.27 -5.70 16.15
C PRO A 224 29.36 -4.58 17.18
N SER A 225 28.27 -4.39 17.91
CA SER A 225 28.16 -3.47 19.04
C SER A 225 27.04 -3.98 19.94
N ARG A 226 27.07 -3.70 21.25
CA ARG A 226 26.07 -4.22 22.19
C ARG A 226 24.62 -3.94 21.74
N HIS A 227 24.36 -2.76 21.19
CA HIS A 227 23.02 -2.42 20.68
C HIS A 227 22.73 -3.06 19.32
N MET A 228 23.73 -3.22 18.46
CA MET A 228 23.59 -3.85 17.15
C MET A 228 23.37 -5.36 17.26
N ASP A 229 23.99 -6.01 18.25
CA ASP A 229 23.84 -7.44 18.48
C ASP A 229 22.42 -7.78 18.93
N ILE A 230 21.84 -6.97 19.82
CA ILE A 230 20.41 -7.08 20.20
C ILE A 230 19.51 -6.83 18.97
N LEU A 231 19.84 -5.83 18.15
CA LEU A 231 19.06 -5.51 16.94
C LEU A 231 19.10 -6.66 15.91
N LYS A 232 20.25 -7.33 15.76
CA LYS A 232 20.42 -8.52 14.92
C LYS A 232 19.61 -9.70 15.46
N GLU A 233 19.54 -9.88 16.77
CA GLU A 233 18.75 -10.93 17.41
C GLU A 233 17.25 -10.74 17.17
N GLU A 234 16.73 -9.53 17.40
CA GLU A 234 15.32 -9.18 17.12
C GLU A 234 14.96 -9.43 15.65
N LEU A 235 15.80 -8.99 14.71
CA LEU A 235 15.58 -9.22 13.28
C LEU A 235 15.58 -10.70 12.90
N ARG A 236 16.45 -11.53 13.51
CA ARG A 236 16.43 -13.00 13.31
C ARG A 236 15.10 -13.58 13.78
N TRP A 237 14.59 -13.10 14.90
CA TRP A 237 13.33 -13.58 15.45
C TRP A 237 12.13 -13.21 14.57
N THR A 238 12.11 -11.98 14.04
CA THR A 238 11.07 -11.54 13.08
C THR A 238 11.05 -12.41 11.81
N VAL A 239 12.24 -12.71 11.24
CA VAL A 239 12.34 -13.55 10.03
C VAL A 239 11.94 -15.00 10.30
N SER A 240 12.32 -15.56 11.46
CA SER A 240 12.00 -16.94 11.84
C SER A 240 10.49 -17.09 12.07
N SER A 241 9.88 -16.16 12.79
CA SER A 241 8.43 -16.13 13.05
C SER A 241 7.59 -15.98 11.77
N ALA A 242 8.08 -15.19 10.80
CA ALA A 242 7.44 -15.05 9.49
C ALA A 242 7.50 -16.34 8.64
N SER A 243 8.51 -17.19 8.86
CA SER A 243 8.66 -18.49 8.18
C SER A 243 7.76 -19.58 8.78
N GLU A 244 7.58 -19.58 10.11
CA GLU A 244 6.71 -20.52 10.82
C GLU A 244 5.22 -20.24 10.55
N GLY A 245 4.82 -18.98 10.39
CA GLY A 245 3.46 -18.59 10.01
C GLY A 245 3.02 -19.07 8.62
N LYS A 246 3.96 -19.32 7.70
CA LYS A 246 3.66 -19.88 6.36
C LYS A 246 3.59 -21.41 6.34
N ALA A 247 4.27 -22.08 7.26
CA ALA A 247 4.22 -23.54 7.37
C ALA A 247 2.89 -24.06 7.94
N ASN A 248 2.13 -23.22 8.67
CA ASN A 248 0.94 -23.65 9.40
C ASN A 248 -0.39 -23.58 8.61
N VAL A 249 -0.36 -23.27 7.31
CA VAL A 249 -1.56 -23.21 6.44
C VAL A 249 -1.71 -24.45 5.55
N HIS A 250 -0.76 -25.40 5.57
CA HIS A 250 -0.81 -26.61 4.71
C HIS A 250 -0.84 -27.95 5.45
N ALA A 251 -1.16 -27.97 6.75
CA ALA A 251 -1.43 -29.19 7.49
C ALA A 251 -2.92 -29.31 7.89
N ILE A 252 -3.81 -29.39 6.89
CA ILE A 252 -5.14 -29.99 7.12
C ILE A 252 -5.04 -31.44 6.68
N SER A 253 -4.81 -32.33 7.65
CA SER A 253 -4.96 -33.77 7.45
C SER A 253 -6.43 -34.11 7.17
N PRO A 254 -6.72 -35.10 6.29
CA PRO A 254 -8.08 -35.42 5.87
C PRO A 254 -8.86 -36.11 7.00
N ILE A 255 -10.00 -35.51 7.37
CA ILE A 255 -10.99 -36.09 8.26
C ILE A 255 -11.74 -37.20 7.51
N LYS A 256 -11.73 -38.42 8.06
CA LYS A 256 -12.53 -39.56 7.59
C LYS A 256 -14.02 -39.31 7.84
N PRO A 257 -14.93 -39.79 6.96
CA PRO A 257 -16.37 -39.66 7.16
C PRO A 257 -16.87 -40.81 8.05
N ASP A 258 -17.68 -40.50 9.05
CA ASP A 258 -18.95 -41.21 9.27
C ASP A 258 -19.80 -40.57 10.38
N GLU A 259 -21.12 -40.70 10.18
CA GLU A 259 -22.26 -40.46 11.07
C GLU A 259 -22.86 -39.04 11.22
N LYS A 260 -24.05 -38.89 10.61
CA LYS A 260 -25.15 -37.95 10.94
C LYS A 260 -26.28 -38.77 11.62
N PRO A 261 -27.37 -38.15 12.12
CA PRO A 261 -27.47 -37.01 13.02
C PRO A 261 -28.51 -37.26 14.16
N SER A 262 -28.46 -36.53 15.27
CA SER A 262 -29.62 -36.42 16.17
C SER A 262 -29.74 -35.03 16.79
N LYS A 263 -30.88 -34.38 16.56
CA LYS A 263 -31.41 -33.17 17.21
C LYS A 263 -32.77 -33.54 17.83
N PRO A 264 -33.44 -32.69 18.65
CA PRO A 264 -32.94 -31.64 19.55
C PRO A 264 -33.61 -31.72 20.95
N LYS A 265 -33.13 -30.97 21.96
CA LYS A 265 -33.98 -30.52 23.08
C LYS A 265 -33.69 -29.07 23.45
N MET A 266 -34.77 -28.29 23.53
CA MET A 266 -34.83 -26.90 23.97
C MET A 266 -34.70 -26.80 25.49
N ALA A 267 -34.01 -25.77 25.98
CA ALA A 267 -34.39 -25.05 27.21
C ALA A 267 -33.64 -23.71 27.33
N MET A 268 -34.44 -22.64 27.42
CA MET A 268 -34.33 -21.41 28.25
C MET A 268 -32.94 -20.78 28.47
N ALA A 269 -32.64 -19.61 27.88
CA ALA A 269 -33.07 -18.26 28.28
C ALA A 269 -32.38 -17.73 29.55
N GLU A 270 -31.16 -17.19 29.38
CA GLU A 270 -30.57 -16.21 30.29
C GLU A 270 -30.10 -14.98 29.50
N LYS A 271 -30.49 -13.80 29.97
CA LYS A 271 -30.24 -12.49 29.35
C LYS A 271 -28.78 -12.05 29.57
N PRO A 272 -28.07 -11.50 28.57
CA PRO A 272 -26.90 -10.68 28.82
C PRO A 272 -27.25 -9.20 28.86
N MET A 273 -26.69 -8.57 29.88
CA MET A 273 -26.68 -7.17 30.26
C MET A 273 -26.22 -6.25 29.11
N THR A 274 -27.03 -5.25 28.78
CA THR A 274 -26.73 -4.21 27.78
C THR A 274 -25.72 -3.19 28.34
N VAL A 275 -24.58 -3.05 27.67
CA VAL A 275 -23.72 -1.86 27.75
C VAL A 275 -23.54 -1.31 26.33
N PRO A 276 -23.85 -0.04 26.04
CA PRO A 276 -23.75 0.49 24.69
C PRO A 276 -22.32 0.94 24.41
N TYR A 277 -21.57 0.20 23.57
CA TYR A 277 -20.30 0.66 23.03
C TYR A 277 -20.40 0.79 21.52
N LYS A 278 -20.48 2.04 21.04
CA LYS A 278 -20.19 2.38 19.64
C LYS A 278 -18.78 2.97 19.58
N PRO A 279 -17.90 2.42 18.75
CA PRO A 279 -16.93 3.23 18.03
C PRO A 279 -17.28 3.17 16.55
N VAL A 280 -17.67 4.32 16.02
CA VAL A 280 -17.74 4.56 14.57
C VAL A 280 -16.33 4.35 14.03
N LYS A 281 -16.09 3.22 13.34
CA LYS A 281 -14.90 3.03 12.52
C LYS A 281 -15.01 3.96 11.31
N ALA A 282 -14.56 5.20 11.47
CA ALA A 282 -14.31 6.07 10.34
C ALA A 282 -13.20 5.43 9.48
N LYS A 283 -13.49 5.22 8.20
CA LYS A 283 -12.50 4.75 7.22
C LYS A 283 -11.34 5.76 7.15
N PRO A 284 -10.08 5.33 6.98
CA PRO A 284 -8.96 6.25 6.85
C PRO A 284 -9.18 7.10 5.59
N ARG A 285 -9.28 8.40 5.78
CA ARG A 285 -9.38 9.39 4.72
C ARG A 285 -7.98 9.66 4.13
N PRO A 286 -7.86 9.99 2.84
CA PRO A 286 -6.58 10.34 2.24
C PRO A 286 -5.91 11.46 3.04
N TRP A 287 -4.63 11.29 3.35
CA TRP A 287 -3.83 12.27 4.08
C TRP A 287 -3.82 13.61 3.33
N GLN A 288 -4.07 14.71 4.05
CA GLN A 288 -3.89 16.07 3.55
C GLN A 288 -2.74 16.74 4.30
N PRO A 289 -1.82 17.43 3.60
CA PRO A 289 -0.72 18.13 4.25
C PRO A 289 -1.20 19.10 5.33
N GLY A 290 -0.73 18.94 6.58
CA GLY A 290 -1.00 19.85 7.70
C GLY A 290 -2.25 19.56 8.55
N GLU A 291 -3.01 18.48 8.29
CA GLU A 291 -4.29 18.23 8.98
C GLU A 291 -4.19 17.74 10.44
N ARG A 292 -3.02 17.36 10.93
CA ARG A 292 -2.83 16.97 12.34
C ARG A 292 -1.86 17.93 13.03
N GLN A 293 -2.35 19.13 13.33
CA GLN A 293 -1.79 19.85 14.47
C GLN A 293 -2.09 19.04 15.74
N VAL A 294 -1.03 18.69 16.46
CA VAL A 294 -1.09 18.06 17.78
C VAL A 294 -2.03 18.89 18.65
N LEU A 295 -3.14 18.30 19.11
CA LEU A 295 -3.96 18.93 20.14
C LEU A 295 -3.06 19.17 21.35
N PRO A 296 -2.88 20.42 21.81
CA PRO A 296 -2.07 20.70 22.99
C PRO A 296 -2.84 20.21 24.21
N GLY A 297 -2.58 18.98 24.66
CA GLY A 297 -3.33 18.45 25.80
C GLY A 297 -3.03 17.05 26.32
N SER A 298 -2.34 16.16 25.58
CA SER A 298 -1.98 14.86 26.17
C SER A 298 -0.70 15.00 27.01
N LYS A 299 -0.86 15.30 28.30
CA LYS A 299 0.20 15.11 29.29
C LYS A 299 0.63 13.64 29.27
N GLU A 300 1.77 13.34 28.67
CA GLU A 300 2.44 12.06 28.86
C GLU A 300 3.11 12.04 30.24
N ILE A 301 2.96 10.91 30.94
CA ILE A 301 3.52 10.63 32.25
C ILE A 301 5.04 10.46 32.09
N PRO A 302 5.88 11.16 32.88
CA PRO A 302 7.32 10.99 32.81
C PRO A 302 7.72 9.69 33.52
N TRP A 303 8.44 8.82 32.81
CA TRP A 303 9.12 7.68 33.42
C TRP A 303 10.57 8.07 33.67
N HIS A 304 10.94 8.06 34.95
CA HIS A 304 12.33 8.03 35.44
C HIS A 304 12.94 6.64 35.22
#